data_AF-A0A962H4G9-F1
#
_entry.id   AF-A0A962H4G9-F1
#
_cell.length_a   1.000
_cell.length_b   1.000
_cell.length_c   1.000
_cell.angle_alpha   90.00
_cell.angle_beta   90.00
_cell.angle_gamma   90.00
#
_symmetry.space_group_name_H-M   'P 1'
#
loop_
_entity.id
_entity.type
_entity.pdbx_description
1 polymer ?
#
loop_
_entity_poly.entity_id
_entity_poly.type
_entity_poly.pdbx_seq_one_letter_code
_entity_poly.pdbx_strand_id
1 'polypeptide(L)'
;IGAGPCPVRGHSNVQGDRTMGIYEKPGAAFLDKLQATYGFEPPRREGHDVVGAIGAMARGEVDVLFALGGNFAAATPDTALTHAALRRCRLTAHVSTKLNRSHLVHGEQALILPCLGRTEIDRQAGGVQGVTVEDSMSMVHISIGINPPASPQLLSEPAIVARMAAATLPDSGIDWLSLVEDYGRIREQIAQVIGGFENFEQRLRTPGGFHLRNPAREREWLTEGGRARLIAHPLAAEPASDCLQLMTVRSHDQYNTTVYGNDDRYRGIRNERRPLFICAADLQRLGLRAGERVDL
;
A
#
# COMPACT_ATOMS: atom_id res chain seq x y z
N ILE A 1 -19.85 -12.72 -22.15
CA ILE A 1 -20.31 -12.23 -20.84
C ILE A 1 -19.09 -11.61 -20.15
N GLY A 2 -19.12 -10.30 -19.89
CA GLY A 2 -17.96 -9.52 -19.41
C GLY A 2 -18.43 -8.19 -18.79
N ALA A 3 -19.47 -8.25 -17.96
CA ALA A 3 -20.13 -7.10 -17.35
C ALA A 3 -20.15 -7.24 -15.82
N GLY A 4 -20.08 -6.11 -15.13
CA GLY A 4 -20.04 -6.01 -13.68
C GLY A 4 -19.15 -4.84 -13.22
N PRO A 5 -19.26 -4.40 -11.96
CA PRO A 5 -18.38 -3.38 -11.43
C PRO A 5 -16.94 -3.91 -11.38
N CYS A 6 -16.01 -3.17 -11.98
CA CYS A 6 -14.57 -3.47 -11.95
C CYS A 6 -13.81 -2.28 -11.35
N PRO A 7 -13.57 -2.27 -10.03
CA PRO A 7 -12.78 -1.22 -9.40
C PRO A 7 -11.30 -1.45 -9.71
N VAL A 8 -10.81 -0.87 -10.81
CA VAL A 8 -9.39 -0.88 -11.16
C VAL A 8 -8.62 -0.14 -10.07
N ARG A 9 -7.80 -0.85 -9.29
CA ARG A 9 -6.99 -0.22 -8.24
C ARG A 9 -5.58 0.07 -8.76
N GLY A 10 -4.94 1.06 -8.13
CA GLY A 10 -3.72 1.67 -8.69
C GLY A 10 -2.43 0.91 -8.42
N HIS A 11 -2.18 0.48 -7.17
CA HIS A 11 -0.95 -0.21 -6.79
C HIS A 11 -1.00 -1.69 -7.09
N SER A 12 0.16 -2.28 -7.45
CA SER A 12 0.25 -3.65 -7.94
C SER A 12 -0.31 -4.72 -7.00
N ASN A 13 -0.29 -4.48 -5.68
CA ASN A 13 -0.77 -5.44 -4.67
C ASN A 13 -1.70 -4.81 -3.62
N VAL A 14 -2.33 -3.65 -3.89
CA VAL A 14 -3.19 -3.03 -2.86
C VAL A 14 -4.40 -3.89 -2.50
N GLN A 15 -4.80 -4.79 -3.39
CA GLN A 15 -5.76 -5.85 -3.12
C GLN A 15 -5.18 -6.84 -2.12
N GLY A 16 -4.03 -7.42 -2.46
CA GLY A 16 -3.36 -8.42 -1.63
C GLY A 16 -3.05 -7.88 -0.25
N ASP A 17 -2.59 -6.64 -0.10
CA ASP A 17 -2.34 -6.03 1.21
C ASP A 17 -3.61 -6.05 2.08
N ARG A 18 -4.77 -5.66 1.53
CA ARG A 18 -6.04 -5.70 2.26
C ARG A 18 -6.46 -7.14 2.57
N THR A 19 -6.29 -8.06 1.63
CA THR A 19 -6.57 -9.48 1.81
C THR A 19 -5.71 -10.10 2.92
N MET A 20 -4.44 -9.70 3.01
CA MET A 20 -3.47 -10.11 4.04
C MET A 20 -3.66 -9.40 5.38
N GLY A 21 -4.72 -8.61 5.55
CA GLY A 21 -5.07 -7.99 6.82
C GLY A 21 -4.38 -6.66 7.10
N ILE A 22 -3.76 -6.00 6.10
CA ILE A 22 -3.26 -4.63 6.23
C ILE A 22 -4.45 -3.66 6.26
N TYR A 23 -5.15 -3.62 7.38
CA TYR A 23 -6.34 -2.81 7.61
C TYR A 23 -6.46 -2.47 9.10
N GLU A 24 -6.80 -1.22 9.40
CA GLU A 24 -6.89 -0.71 10.75
C GLU A 24 -8.16 -1.15 11.50
N LYS A 25 -9.14 -1.73 10.79
CA LYS A 25 -10.41 -2.23 11.34
C LYS A 25 -10.70 -3.67 10.93
N PRO A 26 -9.79 -4.63 11.21
CA PRO A 26 -9.98 -6.01 10.78
C PRO A 26 -11.26 -6.60 11.38
N GLY A 27 -12.00 -7.38 10.59
CA GLY A 27 -13.25 -7.98 11.03
C GLY A 27 -13.04 -9.05 12.12
N ALA A 28 -14.03 -9.21 13.00
CA ALA A 28 -13.94 -10.16 14.13
C ALA A 28 -13.57 -11.58 13.70
N ALA A 29 -14.19 -12.10 12.63
CA ALA A 29 -13.91 -13.45 12.13
C ALA A 29 -12.45 -13.66 11.68
N PHE A 30 -11.79 -12.62 11.15
CA PHE A 30 -10.37 -12.68 10.78
C PHE A 30 -9.49 -12.72 12.03
N LEU A 31 -9.80 -11.87 13.01
CA LEU A 31 -9.09 -11.84 14.29
C LEU A 31 -9.27 -13.16 15.09
N ASP A 32 -10.47 -13.75 15.09
CA ASP A 32 -10.71 -15.04 15.74
C ASP A 32 -9.89 -16.16 15.12
N LYS A 33 -9.71 -16.15 13.79
CA LYS A 33 -8.83 -17.09 13.11
C LYS A 33 -7.35 -16.86 13.44
N LEU A 34 -6.89 -15.61 13.49
CA LEU A 34 -5.52 -15.30 13.94
C LEU A 34 -5.28 -15.83 15.35
N GLN A 35 -6.22 -15.62 16.26
CA GLN A 35 -6.15 -16.15 17.62
C GLN A 35 -6.07 -17.68 17.64
N ALA A 36 -6.93 -18.36 16.89
CA ALA A 36 -6.94 -19.81 16.81
C ALA A 36 -5.64 -20.38 16.20
N THR A 37 -5.06 -19.71 15.20
CA THR A 37 -3.84 -20.17 14.52
C THR A 37 -2.58 -19.90 15.32
N TYR A 38 -2.48 -18.74 15.98
CA TYR A 38 -1.23 -18.28 16.61
C TYR A 38 -1.27 -18.24 18.14
N GLY A 39 -2.42 -18.46 18.77
CA GLY A 39 -2.55 -18.58 20.23
C GLY A 39 -2.38 -17.29 21.03
N PHE A 40 -2.27 -16.12 20.38
CA PHE A 40 -2.30 -14.81 21.04
C PHE A 40 -3.68 -14.17 20.95
N GLU A 41 -3.97 -13.17 21.79
CA GLU A 41 -5.21 -12.37 21.70
C GLU A 41 -4.98 -11.15 20.79
N PRO A 42 -5.56 -11.10 19.57
CA PRO A 42 -5.39 -9.96 18.69
C PRO A 42 -6.15 -8.74 19.21
N PRO A 43 -5.58 -7.52 19.11
CA PRO A 43 -6.29 -6.32 19.51
C PRO A 43 -7.63 -6.19 18.77
N ARG A 44 -8.71 -6.06 19.53
CA ARG A 44 -10.07 -5.88 18.98
C ARG A 44 -10.45 -4.41 18.80
N ARG A 45 -9.66 -3.48 19.35
CA ARG A 45 -9.83 -2.04 19.13
C ARG A 45 -9.35 -1.66 17.74
N GLU A 46 -10.05 -0.72 17.11
CA GLU A 46 -9.63 -0.14 15.84
C GLU A 46 -8.28 0.59 15.99
N GLY A 47 -7.43 0.45 14.98
CA GLY A 47 -6.20 1.21 14.84
C GLY A 47 -6.44 2.55 14.14
N HIS A 48 -5.34 3.19 13.75
CA HIS A 48 -5.38 4.43 12.97
C HIS A 48 -5.21 4.15 11.49
N ASP A 49 -6.06 4.78 10.67
CA ASP A 49 -5.76 4.95 9.25
C ASP A 49 -4.65 6.00 9.08
N VAL A 50 -4.25 6.29 7.83
CA VAL A 50 -3.17 7.24 7.55
C VAL A 50 -3.44 8.64 8.11
N VAL A 51 -4.67 9.15 7.98
CA VAL A 51 -5.03 10.50 8.44
C VAL A 51 -5.13 10.54 9.96
N GLY A 52 -5.74 9.51 10.56
CA GLY A 52 -5.79 9.29 11.99
C GLY A 52 -4.39 9.18 12.61
N ALA A 53 -3.47 8.49 11.94
CA ALA A 53 -2.09 8.34 12.39
C ALA A 53 -1.34 9.68 12.35
N ILE A 54 -1.53 10.50 11.30
CA ILE A 54 -0.99 11.87 11.25
C ILE A 54 -1.52 12.67 12.44
N GLY A 55 -2.82 12.61 12.71
CA GLY A 55 -3.42 13.28 13.86
C GLY A 55 -2.85 12.80 15.20
N ALA A 56 -2.68 11.49 15.38
CA ALA A 56 -2.13 10.89 16.59
C ALA A 56 -0.66 11.28 16.82
N MET A 57 0.18 11.21 15.78
CA MET A 57 1.55 11.73 15.79
C MET A 57 1.57 13.24 16.11
N ALA A 58 0.67 14.01 15.48
CA ALA A 58 0.53 15.44 15.73
C ALA A 58 0.04 15.77 17.14
N ARG A 59 -0.55 14.83 17.89
CA ARG A 59 -0.89 14.96 19.32
C ARG A 59 0.19 14.41 20.26
N GLY A 60 1.20 13.71 19.74
CA GLY A 60 2.23 13.04 20.53
C GLY A 60 1.79 11.71 21.12
N GLU A 61 0.77 11.06 20.52
CA GLU A 61 0.25 9.75 20.95
C GLU A 61 1.01 8.58 20.32
N VAL A 62 1.89 8.86 19.36
CA VAL A 62 2.68 7.87 18.63
C VAL A 62 4.17 8.17 18.83
N ASP A 63 4.87 7.29 19.52
CA ASP A 63 6.32 7.39 19.74
C ASP A 63 7.12 6.85 18.55
N VAL A 64 6.62 5.81 17.88
CA VAL A 64 7.36 5.09 16.84
C VAL A 64 6.51 4.95 15.59
N LEU A 65 7.04 5.42 14.46
CA LEU A 65 6.53 5.07 13.13
C LEU A 65 7.45 4.01 12.53
N PHE A 66 6.91 2.84 12.21
CA PHE A 66 7.57 1.83 11.40
C PHE A 66 6.87 1.74 10.03
N ALA A 67 7.57 2.13 8.97
CA ALA A 67 7.03 2.18 7.63
C ALA A 67 7.73 1.14 6.73
N LEU A 68 6.96 0.20 6.21
CA LEU A 68 7.41 -0.78 5.23
C LEU A 68 7.10 -0.25 3.82
N GLY A 69 8.13 0.28 3.16
CA GLY A 69 8.00 0.97 1.89
C GLY A 69 7.26 2.32 1.99
N GLY A 70 6.89 2.85 0.83
CA GLY A 70 6.15 4.11 0.71
C GLY A 70 7.00 5.37 0.92
N ASN A 71 6.38 6.52 0.67
CA ASN A 71 6.95 7.85 0.86
C ASN A 71 5.96 8.68 1.68
N PHE A 72 5.77 8.29 2.94
CA PHE A 72 4.76 8.86 3.84
C PHE A 72 4.79 10.39 3.86
N ALA A 73 5.97 11.02 3.93
CA ALA A 73 6.10 12.48 3.99
C ALA A 73 5.66 13.22 2.70
N ALA A 74 5.54 12.55 1.56
CA ALA A 74 5.14 13.17 0.30
C ALA A 74 3.84 12.60 -0.30
N ALA A 75 3.39 11.44 0.17
CA ALA A 75 2.21 10.73 -0.34
C ALA A 75 0.97 10.90 0.55
N THR A 76 1.02 11.80 1.53
CA THR A 76 -0.05 12.08 2.49
C THR A 76 -0.53 13.53 2.36
N PRO A 77 -1.78 13.83 2.79
CA PRO A 77 -2.32 15.19 2.72
C PRO A 77 -1.63 16.13 3.71
N ASP A 78 -1.83 17.44 3.51
CA ASP A 78 -1.31 18.51 4.38
C ASP A 78 0.17 18.33 4.72
N THR A 79 1.03 18.65 3.76
CA THR A 79 2.49 18.47 3.84
C THR A 79 3.07 19.08 5.11
N ALA A 80 2.64 20.29 5.49
CA ALA A 80 3.20 20.99 6.63
C ALA A 80 2.83 20.28 7.94
N LEU A 81 1.56 19.93 8.11
CA LEU A 81 1.09 19.19 9.29
C LEU A 81 1.75 17.81 9.36
N THR A 82 1.78 17.06 8.26
CA THR A 82 2.41 15.74 8.20
C THR A 82 3.89 15.82 8.58
N HIS A 83 4.63 16.80 8.06
CA HIS A 83 6.04 16.95 8.37
C HIS A 83 6.28 17.32 9.82
N ALA A 84 5.43 18.18 10.39
CA ALA A 84 5.48 18.50 11.80
C ALA A 84 5.19 17.26 12.65
N ALA A 85 4.16 16.48 12.30
CA ALA A 85 3.75 15.26 13.00
C ALA A 85 4.87 14.20 13.00
N LEU A 86 5.49 13.92 11.85
CA LEU A 86 6.62 12.98 11.75
C LEU A 86 7.78 13.36 12.67
N ARG A 87 8.09 14.66 12.77
CA ARG A 87 9.16 15.17 13.65
C ARG A 87 8.84 15.04 15.13
N ARG A 88 7.59 14.78 15.51
CA ARG A 88 7.21 14.53 16.92
C ARG A 88 7.44 13.08 17.35
N CYS A 89 7.62 12.14 16.42
CA CYS A 89 7.93 10.76 16.79
C CYS A 89 9.33 10.68 17.37
N ARG A 90 9.53 9.84 18.38
CA ARG A 90 10.84 9.53 18.95
C ARG A 90 11.69 8.71 17.97
N LEU A 91 11.05 7.79 17.23
CA LEU A 91 11.70 7.00 16.20
C LEU A 91 10.85 6.92 14.94
N THR A 92 11.47 7.14 13.79
CA THR A 92 10.91 6.79 12.47
C THR A 92 11.83 5.80 11.78
N ALA A 93 11.36 4.58 11.57
CA ALA A 93 12.08 3.51 10.91
C ALA A 93 11.44 3.19 9.56
N HIS A 94 12.26 3.15 8.50
CA HIS A 94 11.80 2.94 7.13
C HIS A 94 12.50 1.75 6.49
N VAL A 95 11.74 0.72 6.14
CA VAL A 95 12.20 -0.33 5.22
C VAL A 95 12.07 0.20 3.80
N SER A 96 13.16 0.27 3.04
CA SER A 96 13.17 1.02 1.78
C SER A 96 14.16 0.49 0.76
N THR A 97 13.71 0.44 -0.49
CA THR A 97 14.53 0.08 -1.65
C THR A 97 15.33 1.27 -2.20
N LYS A 98 14.92 2.50 -1.85
CA LYS A 98 15.57 3.74 -2.28
C LYS A 98 15.29 4.88 -1.30
N LEU A 99 16.14 5.90 -1.34
CA LEU A 99 15.93 7.11 -0.55
C LEU A 99 14.71 7.91 -1.07
N ASN A 100 13.94 8.49 -0.15
CA ASN A 100 12.77 9.32 -0.45
C ASN A 100 12.61 10.44 0.60
N ARG A 101 11.53 11.22 0.51
CA ARG A 101 11.32 12.41 1.35
C ARG A 101 11.18 12.07 2.84
N SER A 102 10.62 10.92 3.20
CA SER A 102 10.47 10.49 4.59
C SER A 102 11.82 10.30 5.30
N HIS A 103 12.91 10.05 4.57
CA HIS A 103 14.25 9.92 5.16
C HIS A 103 14.89 11.28 5.49
N LEU A 104 14.29 12.39 5.04
CA LEU A 104 14.72 13.75 5.34
C LEU A 104 13.76 14.48 6.30
N VAL A 105 12.56 13.91 6.49
CA VAL A 105 11.53 14.41 7.38
C VAL A 105 11.21 13.29 8.36
N HIS A 106 12.05 13.18 9.38
CA HIS A 106 12.07 12.06 10.31
C HIS A 106 11.83 12.55 11.75
N GLY A 107 11.62 11.60 12.66
CA GLY A 107 11.50 11.84 14.10
C GLY A 107 12.82 12.24 14.76
N GLU A 108 12.88 12.19 16.09
CA GLU A 108 14.11 12.47 16.85
C GLU A 108 15.26 11.54 16.43
N GLN A 109 14.95 10.25 16.24
CA GLN A 109 15.84 9.25 15.69
C GLN A 109 15.27 8.67 14.40
N ALA A 110 16.15 8.32 13.46
CA ALA A 110 15.77 7.75 12.18
C ALA A 110 16.59 6.49 11.87
N LEU A 111 15.90 5.44 11.43
CA LEU A 111 16.52 4.24 10.88
C LEU A 111 16.07 4.06 9.44
N ILE A 112 17.02 3.75 8.57
CA ILE A 112 16.74 3.25 7.23
C ILE A 112 17.20 1.81 7.22
N LEU A 113 16.31 0.90 6.82
CA LEU A 113 16.54 -0.52 6.65
C LEU A 113 16.51 -0.80 5.14
N PRO A 114 17.65 -0.73 4.43
CA PRO A 114 17.69 -1.02 3.01
C PRO A 114 17.21 -2.44 2.74
N CYS A 115 16.27 -2.59 1.81
CA CYS A 115 15.73 -3.89 1.44
C CYS A 115 15.87 -4.17 -0.05
N LEU A 116 15.75 -5.44 -0.40
CA LEU A 116 15.67 -5.89 -1.78
C LEU A 116 14.45 -5.27 -2.48
N GLY A 117 14.68 -4.73 -3.68
CA GLY A 117 13.63 -4.41 -4.63
C GLY A 117 13.01 -5.68 -5.20
N ARG A 118 11.74 -5.59 -5.61
CA ARG A 118 10.96 -6.71 -6.19
C ARG A 118 11.66 -7.38 -7.38
N THR A 119 12.49 -6.64 -8.11
CA THR A 119 13.22 -7.16 -9.29
C THR A 119 14.48 -7.93 -8.92
N GLU A 120 14.95 -7.85 -7.68
CA GLU A 120 16.18 -8.48 -7.22
C GLU A 120 15.93 -9.91 -6.74
N ILE A 121 16.85 -10.82 -7.02
CA ILE A 121 16.77 -12.22 -6.62
C ILE A 121 16.87 -12.30 -5.10
N ASP A 122 15.79 -12.75 -4.47
CA ASP A 122 15.75 -13.09 -3.05
C ASP A 122 16.17 -14.55 -2.86
N ARG A 123 17.36 -14.78 -2.29
CA ARG A 123 17.88 -16.12 -2.01
C ARG A 123 17.91 -16.36 -0.51
N GLN A 124 17.11 -17.33 -0.07
CA GLN A 124 17.02 -17.79 1.31
C GLN A 124 17.55 -19.23 1.42
N ALA A 125 17.53 -19.81 2.62
CA ALA A 125 18.06 -21.16 2.86
C ALA A 125 17.37 -22.24 2.01
N GLY A 126 16.04 -22.11 1.83
CA GLY A 126 15.25 -22.99 0.96
C GLY A 126 15.38 -22.73 -0.54
N GLY A 127 16.21 -21.75 -0.95
CA GLY A 127 16.44 -21.40 -2.35
C GLY A 127 15.89 -20.03 -2.73
N VAL A 128 15.68 -19.82 -4.03
CA VAL A 128 15.13 -18.56 -4.56
C VAL A 128 13.67 -18.45 -4.17
N GLN A 129 13.31 -17.32 -3.55
CA GLN A 129 11.97 -17.05 -3.07
C GLN A 129 11.19 -16.14 -4.02
N GLY A 130 9.86 -16.25 -3.96
CA GLY A 130 8.94 -15.39 -4.69
C GLY A 130 7.85 -14.85 -3.77
N VAL A 131 7.51 -13.57 -3.97
CA VAL A 131 6.37 -12.93 -3.30
C VAL A 131 5.12 -13.13 -4.15
N THR A 132 3.95 -13.20 -3.53
CA THR A 132 2.67 -13.31 -4.24
C THR A 132 1.96 -11.97 -4.31
N VAL A 133 1.34 -11.71 -5.45
CA VAL A 133 0.58 -10.49 -5.71
C VAL A 133 -0.85 -10.83 -6.10
N GLU A 134 -1.83 -10.11 -5.55
CA GLU A 134 -3.22 -10.11 -6.00
C GLU A 134 -3.48 -8.85 -6.85
N ASP A 135 -3.88 -9.04 -8.11
CA ASP A 135 -4.16 -7.94 -9.02
C ASP A 135 -5.62 -7.42 -8.95
N SER A 136 -5.95 -6.42 -9.77
CA SER A 136 -7.30 -5.83 -9.82
C SER A 136 -8.40 -6.77 -10.29
N MET A 137 -8.04 -7.90 -10.88
CA MET A 137 -8.97 -8.93 -11.35
C MET A 137 -9.04 -10.11 -10.37
N SER A 138 -8.55 -9.95 -9.15
CA SER A 138 -8.51 -11.00 -8.13
C SER A 138 -7.67 -12.21 -8.54
N MET A 139 -6.68 -12.02 -9.42
CA MET A 139 -5.70 -13.04 -9.76
C MET A 139 -4.50 -12.96 -8.82
N VAL A 140 -4.27 -14.06 -8.12
CA VAL A 140 -3.09 -14.28 -7.27
C VAL A 140 -2.03 -15.01 -8.06
N HIS A 141 -0.85 -14.41 -8.19
CA HIS A 141 0.27 -15.00 -8.91
C HIS A 141 1.60 -14.69 -8.21
N ILE A 142 2.62 -15.48 -8.54
CA ILE A 142 3.96 -15.33 -7.98
C ILE A 142 4.80 -14.34 -8.79
N SER A 143 5.61 -13.55 -8.09
CA SER A 143 6.60 -12.62 -8.64
C SER A 143 7.97 -12.97 -8.06
N ILE A 144 8.92 -13.25 -8.95
CA ILE A 144 10.30 -13.64 -8.61
C ILE A 144 11.24 -12.64 -9.25
N GLY A 145 12.16 -12.08 -8.46
CA GLY A 145 13.20 -11.19 -8.97
C GLY A 145 14.22 -11.95 -9.82
N ILE A 146 14.78 -11.27 -10.82
CA ILE A 146 15.71 -11.85 -11.80
C ILE A 146 17.05 -11.13 -11.85
N ASN A 147 17.14 -9.95 -11.24
CA ASN A 147 18.37 -9.16 -11.19
C ASN A 147 19.19 -9.56 -9.97
N PRO A 148 20.53 -9.56 -10.04
CA PRO A 148 21.36 -9.67 -8.86
C PRO A 148 21.05 -8.55 -7.85
N PRO A 149 21.06 -8.84 -6.54
CA PRO A 149 20.96 -7.79 -5.52
C PRO A 149 22.02 -6.71 -5.70
N ALA A 150 21.64 -5.46 -5.46
CA ALA A 150 22.54 -4.31 -5.54
C ALA A 150 23.66 -4.37 -4.48
N SER A 151 23.44 -5.09 -3.38
CA SER A 151 24.44 -5.37 -2.36
C SER A 151 24.16 -6.72 -1.68
N PRO A 152 25.20 -7.51 -1.31
CA PRO A 152 25.03 -8.77 -0.59
C PRO A 152 24.53 -8.58 0.86
N GLN A 153 24.47 -7.34 1.36
CA GLN A 153 23.99 -7.04 2.71
C GLN A 153 22.48 -6.78 2.77
N LEU A 154 21.81 -6.67 1.61
CA LEU A 154 20.38 -6.40 1.57
C LEU A 154 19.59 -7.62 2.05
N LEU A 155 18.57 -7.36 2.85
CA LEU A 155 17.58 -8.34 3.27
C LEU A 155 16.27 -8.09 2.53
N SER A 156 15.47 -9.12 2.36
CA SER A 156 14.09 -8.98 1.88
C SER A 156 13.20 -8.35 2.96
N GLU A 157 12.07 -7.77 2.56
CA GLU A 157 11.09 -7.23 3.52
C GLU A 157 10.59 -8.31 4.51
N PRO A 158 10.24 -9.54 4.08
CA PRO A 158 9.90 -10.62 5.01
C PRO A 158 11.04 -10.96 5.97
N ALA A 159 12.29 -11.04 5.49
CA ALA A 159 13.44 -11.34 6.35
C ALA A 159 13.69 -10.25 7.41
N ILE A 160 13.49 -8.98 7.07
CA ILE A 160 13.58 -7.87 8.03
C ILE A 160 12.50 -8.02 9.11
N VAL A 161 11.24 -8.23 8.71
CA VAL A 161 10.11 -8.41 9.64
C VAL A 161 10.33 -9.61 10.56
N ALA A 162 10.73 -10.76 10.00
CA ALA A 162 10.97 -11.98 10.77
C ALA A 162 12.14 -11.84 11.75
N ARG A 163 13.24 -11.19 11.36
CA ARG A 163 14.38 -10.95 12.26
C ARG A 163 14.03 -9.98 13.37
N MET A 164 13.24 -8.96 13.09
CA MET A 164 12.71 -8.07 14.13
C MET A 164 11.85 -8.86 15.11
N ALA A 165 10.89 -9.64 14.61
CA ALA A 165 10.02 -10.45 15.44
C ALA A 165 10.80 -11.46 16.30
N ALA A 166 11.79 -12.16 15.73
CA ALA A 166 12.67 -13.05 16.48
C ALA A 166 13.44 -12.33 17.61
N ALA A 167 13.83 -11.07 17.38
CA ALA A 167 14.57 -10.29 18.37
C ALA A 167 13.67 -9.68 19.46
N THR A 168 12.40 -9.36 19.15
CA THR A 168 11.51 -8.63 20.07
C THR A 168 10.39 -9.47 20.67
N LEU A 169 10.09 -10.64 20.09
CA LEU A 169 9.00 -11.53 20.49
C LEU A 169 9.51 -12.97 20.72
N PRO A 170 10.54 -13.19 21.56
CA PRO A 170 11.14 -14.52 21.76
C PRO A 170 10.14 -15.56 22.29
N ASP A 171 9.11 -15.11 23.03
CA ASP A 171 8.11 -15.97 23.66
C ASP A 171 6.84 -16.16 22.80
N SER A 172 6.85 -15.75 21.52
CA SER A 172 5.65 -15.85 20.67
C SER A 172 5.31 -17.29 20.25
N GLY A 173 6.20 -18.26 20.49
CA GLY A 173 6.04 -19.66 20.06
C GLY A 173 6.12 -19.86 18.54
N ILE A 174 6.51 -18.83 17.78
CA ILE A 174 6.62 -18.86 16.33
C ILE A 174 8.10 -18.86 15.96
N ASP A 175 8.51 -19.84 15.16
CA ASP A 175 9.85 -19.86 14.57
C ASP A 175 9.90 -18.91 13.34
N TRP A 176 10.03 -17.62 13.63
CA TRP A 176 10.04 -16.56 12.63
C TRP A 176 11.11 -16.75 11.56
N LEU A 177 12.30 -17.24 11.96
CA LEU A 177 13.41 -17.41 11.03
C LEU A 177 13.14 -18.57 10.07
N SER A 178 12.57 -19.67 10.56
CA SER A 178 12.12 -20.78 9.71
C SER A 178 11.11 -20.34 8.65
N LEU A 179 10.22 -19.39 8.95
CA LEU A 179 9.25 -18.90 7.96
C LEU A 179 9.89 -18.19 6.77
N VAL A 180 11.03 -17.54 6.97
CA VAL A 180 11.72 -16.80 5.89
C VAL A 180 12.79 -17.62 5.18
N GLU A 181 13.14 -18.80 5.69
CA GLU A 181 13.93 -19.77 4.94
C GLU A 181 13.20 -20.27 3.69
N ASP A 182 11.86 -20.39 3.77
CA ASP A 182 10.98 -20.80 2.68
C ASP A 182 9.60 -20.14 2.82
N TYR A 183 9.27 -19.23 1.89
CA TYR A 183 8.01 -18.49 1.89
C TYR A 183 6.79 -19.37 1.65
N GLY A 184 6.96 -20.62 1.24
CA GLY A 184 5.88 -21.60 1.23
C GLY A 184 5.29 -21.82 2.62
N ARG A 185 6.12 -21.77 3.67
CA ARG A 185 5.66 -21.87 5.06
C ARG A 185 4.77 -20.69 5.47
N ILE A 186 5.09 -19.49 4.98
CA ILE A 186 4.25 -18.29 5.19
C ILE A 186 2.90 -18.49 4.48
N ARG A 187 2.91 -19.00 3.24
CA ARG A 187 1.70 -19.25 2.46
C ARG A 187 0.83 -20.36 3.04
N GLU A 188 1.43 -21.38 3.64
CA GLU A 188 0.72 -22.41 4.41
C GLU A 188 -0.01 -21.79 5.61
N GLN A 189 0.62 -20.88 6.35
CA GLN A 189 -0.04 -20.18 7.46
C GLN A 189 -1.15 -19.24 6.97
N ILE A 190 -0.93 -18.52 5.86
CA ILE A 190 -1.97 -17.70 5.22
C ILE A 190 -3.21 -18.54 4.90
N ALA A 191 -3.04 -19.75 4.36
CA ALA A 191 -4.14 -20.65 4.03
C ALA A 191 -4.95 -21.12 5.25
N GLN A 192 -4.37 -21.09 6.46
CA GLN A 192 -5.07 -21.42 7.70
C GLN A 192 -5.97 -20.26 8.18
N VAL A 193 -5.59 -19.01 7.90
CA VAL A 193 -6.26 -17.82 8.40
C VAL A 193 -7.23 -17.24 7.36
N ILE A 194 -6.80 -17.12 6.11
CA ILE A 194 -7.53 -16.38 5.06
C ILE A 194 -8.24 -17.37 4.14
N GLY A 195 -9.57 -17.31 4.12
CA GLY A 195 -10.38 -18.16 3.25
C GLY A 195 -10.13 -17.85 1.77
N GLY A 196 -10.21 -18.88 0.92
CA GLY A 196 -9.96 -18.76 -0.52
C GLY A 196 -8.49 -18.99 -0.92
N PHE A 197 -7.60 -19.21 0.06
CA PHE A 197 -6.19 -19.55 -0.14
C PHE A 197 -5.86 -21.02 0.16
N GLU A 198 -6.87 -21.88 0.22
CA GLU A 198 -6.69 -23.32 0.40
C GLU A 198 -5.77 -23.88 -0.70
N ASN A 199 -4.83 -24.75 -0.33
CA ASN A 199 -3.81 -25.31 -1.22
C ASN A 199 -2.98 -24.25 -1.97
N PHE A 200 -2.67 -23.12 -1.30
CA PHE A 200 -1.98 -21.96 -1.89
C PHE A 200 -0.78 -22.37 -2.77
N GLU A 201 0.17 -23.11 -2.21
CA GLU A 201 1.38 -23.54 -2.92
C GLU A 201 1.10 -24.34 -4.20
N GLN A 202 0.17 -25.30 -4.11
CA GLN A 202 -0.19 -26.12 -5.27
C GLN A 202 -0.82 -25.26 -6.38
N ARG A 203 -1.68 -24.31 -6.01
CA ARG A 203 -2.38 -23.44 -6.95
C ARG A 203 -1.46 -22.42 -7.63
N LEU A 204 -0.37 -22.02 -6.98
CA LEU A 204 0.65 -21.17 -7.61
C LEU A 204 1.43 -21.85 -8.74
N ARG A 205 1.45 -23.19 -8.78
CA ARG A 205 2.12 -23.95 -9.85
C ARG A 205 1.36 -23.87 -11.18
N THR A 206 0.08 -23.49 -11.15
CA THR A 206 -0.68 -23.21 -12.36
C THR A 206 -0.09 -21.96 -13.03
N PRO A 207 0.23 -21.98 -14.34
CA PRO A 207 0.69 -20.80 -15.04
C PRO A 207 -0.29 -19.63 -14.87
N GLY A 208 0.22 -18.48 -14.40
CA GLY A 208 -0.62 -17.31 -14.06
C GLY A 208 -1.28 -17.36 -12.67
N GLY A 209 -1.02 -18.41 -11.89
CA GLY A 209 -1.53 -18.58 -10.53
C GLY A 209 -3.01 -18.96 -10.49
N PHE A 210 -3.78 -18.34 -9.59
CA PHE A 210 -5.18 -18.68 -9.36
C PHE A 210 -6.06 -17.46 -9.13
N HIS A 211 -7.35 -17.61 -9.46
CA HIS A 211 -8.36 -16.58 -9.26
C HIS A 211 -9.05 -16.75 -7.90
N LEU A 212 -9.25 -15.66 -7.15
CA LEU A 212 -10.09 -15.63 -5.95
C LEU A 212 -11.55 -15.44 -6.34
N ARG A 213 -12.47 -16.15 -5.68
CA ARG A 213 -13.89 -16.09 -6.04
C ARG A 213 -14.47 -14.69 -5.82
N ASN A 214 -15.17 -14.17 -6.82
CA ASN A 214 -15.99 -12.97 -6.69
C ASN A 214 -17.48 -13.36 -6.72
N PRO A 215 -18.18 -13.41 -5.57
CA PRO A 215 -19.57 -13.88 -5.50
C PRO A 215 -20.53 -13.00 -6.33
N ALA A 216 -20.25 -11.69 -6.45
CA ALA A 216 -21.08 -10.79 -7.23
C ALA A 216 -21.09 -11.13 -8.73
N ARG A 217 -20.00 -11.73 -9.25
CA ARG A 217 -19.93 -12.24 -10.64
C ARG A 217 -20.91 -13.39 -10.88
N GLU A 218 -21.19 -14.16 -9.84
CA GLU A 218 -22.12 -15.29 -9.82
C GLU A 218 -23.53 -14.86 -9.35
N ARG A 219 -23.76 -13.55 -9.20
CA ARG A 219 -25.00 -12.95 -8.67
C ARG A 219 -25.33 -13.37 -7.24
N GLU A 220 -24.32 -13.78 -6.49
CA GLU A 220 -24.41 -13.99 -5.05
C GLU A 220 -24.06 -12.68 -4.33
N TRP A 221 -25.03 -12.14 -3.60
CA TRP A 221 -24.85 -10.91 -2.85
C TRP A 221 -24.64 -11.25 -1.38
N LEU A 222 -23.43 -11.02 -0.87
CA LEU A 222 -23.08 -11.20 0.54
C LEU A 222 -23.63 -10.05 1.41
N THR A 223 -24.92 -9.74 1.23
CA THR A 223 -25.68 -8.80 2.05
C THR A 223 -26.62 -9.60 2.95
N GLU A 224 -27.07 -8.99 4.06
CA GLU A 224 -28.00 -9.63 5.00
C GLU A 224 -29.26 -10.22 4.32
N GLY A 225 -29.74 -9.59 3.23
CA GLY A 225 -30.90 -10.05 2.47
C GLY A 225 -30.60 -10.88 1.21
N GLY A 226 -29.34 -11.22 0.93
CA GLY A 226 -28.96 -11.99 -0.26
C GLY A 226 -29.21 -11.29 -1.60
N ARG A 227 -29.46 -9.96 -1.58
CA ARG A 227 -29.81 -9.15 -2.76
C ARG A 227 -28.91 -7.92 -2.89
N ALA A 228 -28.76 -7.42 -4.11
CA ALA A 228 -28.12 -6.12 -4.35
C ALA A 228 -28.91 -5.00 -3.67
N ARG A 229 -28.19 -4.07 -3.01
CA ARG A 229 -28.78 -2.91 -2.35
C ARG A 229 -28.64 -1.68 -3.25
N LEU A 230 -29.75 -1.04 -3.58
CA LEU A 230 -29.77 0.24 -4.28
C LEU A 230 -29.86 1.36 -3.25
N ILE A 231 -28.95 2.33 -3.34
CA ILE A 231 -28.86 3.47 -2.44
C ILE A 231 -28.75 4.72 -3.30
N ALA A 232 -29.59 5.72 -3.01
CA ALA A 232 -29.55 7.03 -3.65
C ALA A 232 -29.15 8.10 -2.63
N HIS A 233 -28.35 9.06 -3.08
CA HIS A 233 -27.88 10.18 -2.26
C HIS A 233 -28.27 11.50 -2.94
N PRO A 234 -28.58 12.56 -2.18
CA PRO A 234 -28.78 13.89 -2.75
C PRO A 234 -27.49 14.40 -3.38
N LEU A 235 -27.60 15.22 -4.43
CA LEU A 235 -26.46 15.91 -5.02
C LEU A 235 -25.97 17.01 -4.07
N ALA A 236 -24.66 17.22 -4.02
CA ALA A 236 -24.08 18.35 -3.28
C ALA A 236 -24.49 19.67 -3.93
N ALA A 237 -24.56 20.74 -3.13
CA ALA A 237 -24.80 22.09 -3.64
C ALA A 237 -23.67 22.54 -4.57
N GLU A 238 -24.00 23.37 -5.56
CA GLU A 238 -22.99 23.96 -6.44
C GLU A 238 -22.02 24.86 -5.64
N PRO A 239 -20.71 24.80 -5.92
CA PRO A 239 -19.74 25.68 -5.28
C PRO A 239 -20.00 27.15 -5.64
N ALA A 240 -19.50 28.07 -4.81
CA ALA A 240 -19.60 29.51 -5.05
C ALA A 240 -18.99 29.91 -6.40
N SER A 241 -19.61 30.87 -7.10
CA SER A 241 -19.23 31.31 -8.45
C SER A 241 -17.83 31.89 -8.58
N ASP A 242 -17.25 32.35 -7.48
CA ASP A 242 -16.02 33.16 -7.50
C ASP A 242 -14.77 32.32 -7.21
N CYS A 243 -14.92 31.01 -6.98
CA CYS A 243 -13.83 30.10 -6.68
C CYS A 243 -13.54 29.14 -7.85
N LEU A 244 -12.29 28.70 -7.95
CA LEU A 244 -11.91 27.57 -8.81
C LEU A 244 -11.91 26.27 -8.02
N GLN A 245 -12.35 25.19 -8.66
CA GLN A 245 -12.22 23.85 -8.10
C GLN A 245 -10.89 23.21 -8.52
N LEU A 246 -10.03 22.91 -7.55
CA LEU A 246 -8.76 22.23 -7.79
C LEU A 246 -8.94 20.70 -7.77
N MET A 247 -8.34 20.02 -8.75
CA MET A 247 -8.27 18.56 -8.80
C MET A 247 -6.85 18.13 -9.17
N THR A 248 -6.37 17.07 -8.53
CA THR A 248 -5.09 16.44 -8.90
C THR A 248 -5.33 15.24 -9.81
N VAL A 249 -4.52 15.10 -10.85
CA VAL A 249 -4.56 13.95 -11.77
C VAL A 249 -3.18 13.30 -11.89
N ARG A 250 -3.13 12.03 -12.30
CA ARG A 250 -1.87 11.31 -12.53
C ARG A 250 -1.27 11.67 -13.88
N SER A 251 0.05 11.78 -13.94
CA SER A 251 0.86 12.04 -15.13
C SER A 251 1.47 10.75 -15.68
N HIS A 252 1.67 10.69 -17.00
CA HIS A 252 2.58 9.71 -17.61
C HIS A 252 4.03 9.93 -17.11
N ASP A 253 4.86 8.89 -17.14
CA ASP A 253 6.26 8.87 -16.66
C ASP A 253 6.48 9.31 -15.19
N GLN A 254 5.42 9.24 -14.39
CA GLN A 254 5.48 9.41 -12.95
C GLN A 254 4.53 8.39 -12.31
N TYR A 255 5.04 7.64 -11.34
CA TYR A 255 4.23 6.73 -10.55
C TYR A 255 4.19 7.21 -9.10
N ASN A 256 3.07 7.83 -8.73
CA ASN A 256 2.84 8.47 -7.45
C ASN A 256 3.95 9.49 -7.11
N THR A 257 4.84 9.17 -6.17
CA THR A 257 5.96 10.03 -5.77
C THR A 257 7.27 9.71 -6.48
N THR A 258 7.27 8.73 -7.39
CA THR A 258 8.46 8.36 -8.18
C THR A 258 8.36 9.00 -9.55
N VAL A 259 9.35 9.81 -9.89
CA VAL A 259 9.46 10.48 -11.18
C VAL A 259 10.44 9.69 -12.05
N TYR A 260 10.00 9.24 -13.23
CA TYR A 260 10.85 8.50 -14.19
C TYR A 260 11.38 9.38 -15.32
N GLY A 261 10.65 10.44 -15.67
CA GLY A 261 11.08 11.46 -16.63
C GLY A 261 10.50 12.82 -16.26
N ASN A 262 10.58 13.82 -17.13
CA ASN A 262 9.89 15.11 -16.96
C ASN A 262 8.78 15.34 -17.98
N ASP A 263 8.41 14.30 -18.74
CA ASP A 263 7.45 14.41 -19.82
C ASP A 263 6.08 13.82 -19.40
N ASP A 264 5.03 14.29 -20.07
CA ASP A 264 3.73 13.60 -20.10
C ASP A 264 3.31 13.43 -21.56
N ARG A 265 3.57 12.23 -22.10
CA ARG A 265 3.30 11.90 -23.49
C ARG A 265 1.82 12.08 -23.86
N TYR A 266 0.90 11.76 -22.95
CA TYR A 266 -0.54 11.79 -23.26
C TYR A 266 -1.09 13.22 -23.28
N ARG A 267 -0.45 14.14 -22.58
CA ARG A 267 -0.86 15.56 -22.50
C ARG A 267 0.05 16.50 -23.28
N GLY A 268 1.07 15.97 -23.96
CA GLY A 268 2.02 16.76 -24.73
C GLY A 268 2.95 17.64 -23.88
N ILE A 269 3.08 17.36 -22.58
CA ILE A 269 3.98 18.11 -21.69
C ILE A 269 5.42 17.61 -21.91
N ARG A 270 6.36 18.54 -22.02
CA ARG A 270 7.79 18.26 -22.17
C ARG A 270 8.58 18.99 -21.10
N ASN A 271 9.49 18.27 -20.45
CA ASN A 271 10.41 18.78 -19.44
C ASN A 271 9.76 19.68 -18.35
N GLU A 272 8.54 19.36 -17.91
CA GLU A 272 7.79 20.11 -16.89
C GLU A 272 6.95 19.14 -16.03
N ARG A 273 6.88 19.40 -14.73
CA ARG A 273 6.26 18.49 -13.73
C ARG A 273 5.21 19.14 -12.84
N ARG A 274 5.06 20.46 -12.83
CA ARG A 274 4.02 21.17 -12.07
C ARG A 274 3.10 22.01 -12.98
N PRO A 275 2.57 21.48 -14.10
CA PRO A 275 1.62 22.22 -14.91
C PRO A 275 0.27 22.33 -14.22
N LEU A 276 -0.38 23.49 -14.38
CA LEU A 276 -1.77 23.71 -14.01
C LEU A 276 -2.62 23.79 -15.27
N PHE A 277 -3.59 22.89 -15.37
CA PHE A 277 -4.58 22.92 -16.44
C PHE A 277 -5.79 23.72 -15.95
N ILE A 278 -6.13 24.76 -16.69
CA ILE A 278 -7.27 25.64 -16.41
C ILE A 278 -8.09 25.83 -17.69
N CYS A 279 -9.40 26.01 -17.54
CA CYS A 279 -10.28 26.34 -18.66
C CYS A 279 -9.85 27.68 -19.28
N ALA A 280 -9.92 27.79 -20.62
CA ALA A 280 -9.54 29.01 -21.33
C ALA A 280 -10.34 30.24 -20.86
N ALA A 281 -11.63 30.08 -20.55
CA ALA A 281 -12.48 31.15 -20.05
C ALA A 281 -12.04 31.64 -18.66
N ASP A 282 -11.66 30.74 -17.76
CA ASP A 282 -11.15 31.11 -16.44
C ASP A 282 -9.77 31.74 -16.50
N LEU A 283 -8.90 31.26 -17.39
CA LEU A 283 -7.59 31.86 -17.62
C LEU A 283 -7.74 33.34 -18.07
N GLN A 284 -8.68 33.60 -18.99
CA GLN A 284 -9.01 34.96 -19.43
C GLN A 284 -9.65 35.79 -18.32
N ARG A 285 -10.61 35.23 -17.58
CA ARG A 285 -11.28 35.88 -16.44
C ARG A 285 -10.28 36.34 -15.37
N LEU A 286 -9.23 35.55 -15.15
CA LEU A 286 -8.15 35.86 -14.21
C LEU A 286 -7.05 36.76 -14.79
N GLY A 287 -7.11 37.10 -16.09
CA GLY A 287 -6.10 37.92 -16.76
C GLY A 287 -4.74 37.24 -16.92
N LEU A 288 -4.70 35.90 -16.81
CA LEU A 288 -3.48 35.10 -16.87
C LEU A 288 -3.17 34.65 -18.31
N ARG A 289 -1.92 34.23 -18.55
CA ARG A 289 -1.48 33.70 -19.84
C ARG A 289 -0.94 32.28 -19.72
N ALA A 290 -1.04 31.51 -20.81
CA ALA A 290 -0.45 30.17 -20.86
C ALA A 290 1.08 30.24 -20.70
N GLY A 291 1.62 29.38 -19.84
CA GLY A 291 3.06 29.36 -19.50
C GLY A 291 3.48 30.32 -18.40
N GLU A 292 2.55 31.14 -17.89
CA GLU A 292 2.80 31.99 -16.73
C GLU A 292 2.98 31.16 -15.45
N ARG A 293 3.92 31.56 -14.59
CA ARG A 293 4.11 30.94 -13.29
C ARG A 293 3.12 31.57 -12.31
N VAL A 294 2.41 30.73 -11.58
CA VAL A 294 1.38 31.15 -10.61
C VAL A 294 1.61 30.44 -9.28
N ASP A 295 1.05 31.02 -8.22
CA ASP A 295 0.97 30.43 -6.89
C ASP A 295 -0.44 29.89 -6.64
N LEU A 296 -0.52 28.81 -5.84
CA LEU A 296 -1.75 28.18 -5.37
C LEU A 296 -1.83 28.24 -3.85
#